data_AF-A0A2V6Y9K8-F1
#
_entry.id   AF-A0A2V6Y9K8-F1
#
_cell.length_a   1.000
_cell.length_b   1.000
_cell.length_c   1.000
_cell.angle_alpha   90.00
_cell.angle_beta   90.00
_cell.angle_gamma   90.00
#
_symmetry.space_group_name_H-M   'P 1'
#
loop_
_entity.id
_entity.type
_entity.pdbx_description
1 polymer ?
#
loop_
_entity_poly.entity_id
_entity_poly.type
_entity_poly.pdbx_seq_one_letter_code
_entity_poly.pdbx_strand_id
1 'polypeptide(L)'
;LLTLDIQRALLAAGCSLKDASAYNVQFVQGRPRFIDVSSIESPERVDLWSALGQFGRMFLFPLLLCRYHGWDLRSYFVANLGGRSPEQIL
;
A
#
# COMPACT_ATOMS: atom_id res chain seq x y z
N LEU A 1 -4.25 9.08 4.89
CA LEU A 1 -4.28 8.09 3.78
C LEU A 1 -4.78 6.81 4.43
N LEU A 2 -5.97 6.31 4.05
CA LEU A 2 -6.69 5.24 4.79
C LEU A 2 -5.78 4.10 5.29
N THR A 3 -4.94 3.54 4.41
CA THR A 3 -4.02 2.44 4.76
C THR A 3 -3.02 2.82 5.86
N LEU A 4 -2.43 4.03 5.81
CA LEU A 4 -1.52 4.52 6.86
C LEU A 4 -2.27 4.84 8.16
N ASP A 5 -3.50 5.36 8.05
CA ASP A 5 -4.32 5.68 9.21
C ASP A 5 -4.70 4.38 9.97
N ILE A 6 -5.04 3.32 9.23
CA ILE A 6 -5.26 1.97 9.78
C ILE A 6 -3.97 1.40 10.38
N GLN A 7 -2.86 1.44 9.65
CA GLN A 7 -1.58 0.92 10.16
C GLN A 7 -1.20 1.60 11.49
N ARG A 8 -1.35 2.93 11.59
CA ARG A 8 -1.09 3.67 12.84
C ARG A 8 -2.01 3.24 13.98
N ALA A 9 -3.30 3.02 13.70
CA ALA A 9 -4.25 2.53 14.70
C ALA A 9 -3.91 1.11 15.18
N LEU A 10 -3.50 0.22 14.26
CA LEU A 10 -3.08 -1.14 14.59
C LEU A 10 -1.80 -1.18 15.40
N LEU A 11 -0.82 -0.34 15.07
CA LEU A 11 0.42 -0.23 15.84
C LEU A 11 0.14 0.15 17.31
N ALA A 12 -0.80 1.06 17.56
CA ALA A 12 -1.22 1.40 18.91
C ALA A 12 -1.87 0.23 19.67
N ALA A 13 -2.40 -0.77 18.94
CA ALA A 13 -2.97 -2.00 19.48
C ALA A 13 -2.00 -3.20 19.47
N GLY A 14 -0.72 -3.01 19.09
CA GLY A 14 0.25 -4.10 18.98
C GLY A 14 0.06 -5.02 17.76
N CYS A 15 -0.71 -4.56 16.76
CA CYS A 15 -0.96 -5.27 15.50
C CYS A 15 -0.34 -4.54 14.30
N SER A 16 -0.37 -5.16 13.13
CA SER A 16 0.12 -4.59 11.87
C SER A 16 -0.64 -5.13 10.67
N LEU A 17 -0.67 -4.39 9.55
CA LEU A 17 -1.08 -4.90 8.25
C LEU A 17 0.08 -5.64 7.57
N LYS A 18 -0.14 -6.91 7.24
CA LYS A 18 0.82 -7.71 6.45
C LYS A 18 0.64 -7.58 4.95
N ASP A 19 -0.51 -7.07 4.51
CA ASP A 19 -0.84 -6.79 3.12
C ASP A 19 -1.36 -5.35 2.96
N ALA A 20 -0.57 -4.51 2.32
CA ALA A 20 -0.87 -3.13 1.99
C ALA A 20 -1.20 -2.94 0.50
N SER A 21 -1.82 -3.94 -0.13
CA SER A 21 -2.34 -3.86 -1.50
C SER A 21 -3.41 -2.76 -1.64
N ALA A 22 -3.38 -2.00 -2.73
CA ALA A 22 -4.45 -1.04 -3.05
C ALA A 22 -5.79 -1.74 -3.33
N TYR A 23 -5.79 -3.02 -3.68
CA TYR A 23 -7.01 -3.82 -3.85
C TYR A 23 -7.77 -4.06 -2.54
N ASN A 24 -7.12 -3.89 -1.39
CA ASN A 24 -7.76 -3.96 -0.08
C ASN A 24 -8.55 -2.69 0.27
N VAL A 25 -8.53 -1.68 -0.62
CA VAL A 25 -9.27 -0.42 -0.49
C VAL A 25 -10.32 -0.31 -1.60
N GLN A 26 -11.60 -0.28 -1.21
CA GLN A 26 -12.70 0.03 -2.11
C GLN A 26 -13.26 1.41 -1.87
N PHE A 27 -13.88 2.01 -2.89
CA PHE A 27 -14.57 3.29 -2.76
C PHE A 27 -16.07 3.07 -2.74
N VAL A 28 -16.68 3.26 -1.58
CA VAL A 28 -18.14 3.19 -1.40
C VAL A 28 -18.64 4.62 -1.24
N GLN A 29 -19.46 5.08 -2.19
CA GLN A 29 -19.96 6.47 -2.22
C GLN A 29 -18.83 7.52 -2.17
N GLY A 30 -17.74 7.28 -2.91
CA GLY A 30 -16.58 8.17 -2.96
C GLY A 30 -15.69 8.15 -1.71
N ARG A 31 -16.00 7.32 -0.71
CA ARG A 31 -15.20 7.19 0.51
C ARG A 31 -14.38 5.90 0.47
N PRO A 32 -13.06 5.96 0.74
CA PRO A 32 -12.24 4.76 0.80
C PRO A 32 -12.64 3.91 2.01
N ARG A 33 -12.74 2.61 1.82
CA ARG A 33 -13.10 1.58 2.79
C ARG A 33 -12.12 0.43 2.68
N PHE A 34 -11.57 0.03 3.82
CA PHE A 34 -10.69 -1.12 3.89
C PHE A 34 -11.55 -2.37 4.06
N ILE A 35 -11.26 -3.42 3.28
CA ILE A 35 -12.11 -4.61 3.22
C ILE A 35 -11.43 -5.89 3.71
N ASP A 36 -10.10 -5.92 3.79
CA ASP A 36 -9.37 -7.14 4.14
C ASP A 36 -8.91 -7.18 5.60
N VAL A 37 -9.85 -7.44 6.50
CA VAL A 37 -9.57 -7.60 7.94
C VAL A 37 -8.61 -8.78 8.21
N SER A 38 -8.55 -9.77 7.31
CA SER A 38 -7.70 -10.97 7.47
C SER A 38 -6.20 -10.69 7.27
N SER A 39 -5.85 -9.53 6.73
CA SER A 39 -4.47 -9.05 6.61
C SER A 39 -3.90 -8.46 7.91
N ILE A 40 -4.71 -8.34 8.96
CA ILE A 40 -4.26 -7.87 10.28
C ILE A 40 -3.57 -9.04 11.01
N GLU A 41 -2.38 -8.79 11.53
CA GLU A 41 -1.63 -9.78 12.31
C GLU A 41 -0.95 -9.17 13.54
N SER A 42 -0.57 -10.03 14.48
CA SER A 42 0.39 -9.69 15.52
C SER A 42 1.80 -9.88 14.95
N PRO A 43 2.53 -8.79 14.64
CA PRO A 43 3.87 -8.93 14.06
C PRO A 43 4.86 -9.42 15.13
N GLU A 44 5.90 -10.15 14.71
CA GLU A 44 7.03 -10.50 15.58
C GLU A 44 7.76 -9.24 16.09
N ARG A 45 7.78 -8.19 15.26
CA ARG A 45 8.39 -6.89 15.54
C ARG A 45 7.47 -5.75 15.13
N VAL A 46 6.94 -5.02 16.11
CA VAL A 46 6.04 -3.87 15.88
C VAL A 46 6.74 -2.64 15.31
N ASP A 47 8.07 -2.54 15.46
CA ASP A 47 8.87 -1.45 14.91
C ASP A 47 9.17 -1.61 13.41
N LEU A 48 8.91 -2.80 12.86
CA LEU A 48 9.09 -3.12 11.45
C LEU A 48 7.73 -3.31 10.78
N TRP A 49 7.46 -2.53 9.74
CA TRP A 49 6.28 -2.76 8.91
C TRP A 49 6.63 -3.61 7.67
N SER A 50 6.33 -4.91 7.74
CA SER A 50 6.60 -5.88 6.67
C SER A 50 6.01 -5.48 5.31
N ALA A 51 4.83 -4.83 5.29
CA ALA A 51 4.15 -4.41 4.08
C ALA A 51 4.59 -3.01 3.56
N LEU A 52 5.55 -2.33 4.19
CA LEU A 52 5.98 -0.98 3.77
C LEU A 52 6.44 -0.95 2.31
N GLY A 53 7.19 -1.96 1.86
CA GLY A 53 7.62 -2.06 0.47
C GLY A 53 6.44 -2.20 -0.50
N GLN A 54 5.42 -2.97 -0.12
CA GLN A 54 4.20 -3.13 -0.92
C GLN A 54 3.38 -1.84 -0.96
N PHE A 55 3.24 -1.15 0.19
CA PHE A 55 2.63 0.18 0.25
C PHE A 55 3.34 1.16 -0.71
N GLY A 56 4.67 1.14 -0.72
CA GLY A 56 5.49 1.92 -1.65
C GLY A 56 5.09 1.69 -3.10
N ARG A 57 5.08 0.43 -3.54
CA ARG A 57 4.73 0.07 -4.93
C ARG A 57 3.29 0.39 -5.30
N MET A 58 2.35 0.22 -4.38
CA MET A 58 0.92 0.34 -4.68
C MET A 58 0.39 1.78 -4.57
N PHE A 59 1.05 2.65 -3.79
CA PHE A 59 0.57 4.02 -3.54
C PHE A 59 1.62 5.09 -3.85
N LEU A 60 2.83 4.98 -3.29
CA LEU A 60 3.81 6.08 -3.30
C LEU A 60 4.59 6.20 -4.62
N PHE A 61 5.21 5.11 -5.05
CA PHE A 61 6.06 5.08 -6.24
C PHE A 61 5.36 5.53 -7.52
N PRO A 62 4.14 5.06 -7.87
CA PRO A 62 3.47 5.54 -9.08
C PRO A 62 3.25 7.05 -9.07
N LEU A 63 2.91 7.64 -7.92
CA LEU A 63 2.73 9.09 -7.79
C LEU A 63 4.05 9.85 -7.98
N LEU A 64 5.14 9.37 -7.39
CA LEU A 64 6.46 9.99 -7.52
C LEU A 64 6.98 9.91 -8.96
N LEU A 65 6.88 8.74 -9.59
CA LEU A 65 7.33 8.52 -10.97
C LEU A 65 6.53 9.36 -11.96
N CYS A 66 5.21 9.50 -11.78
CA CYS A 66 4.40 10.39 -12.59
C CYS A 66 4.82 11.86 -12.41
N ARG A 67 5.07 12.29 -11.17
CA ARG A 67 5.40 13.69 -10.87
C ARG A 67 6.79 14.10 -11.36
N TYR A 68 7.79 13.24 -11.20
CA TYR A 68 9.20 13.58 -11.37
C TYR A 68 9.85 12.95 -12.61
N HIS A 69 9.30 11.86 -13.13
CA HIS A 69 9.90 11.10 -14.24
C HIS A 69 8.96 10.96 -15.46
N GLY A 70 7.79 11.59 -15.43
CA GLY A 70 6.85 11.59 -16.57
C GLY A 70 6.22 10.23 -16.86
N TRP A 71 6.23 9.30 -15.90
CA TRP A 71 5.58 8.01 -16.07
C TRP A 71 4.06 8.18 -16.20
N ASP A 72 3.42 7.24 -16.90
CA ASP A 72 1.97 7.11 -16.95
C ASP A 72 1.47 6.15 -15.87
N LEU A 73 0.47 6.57 -15.09
CA LEU A 73 -0.12 5.77 -14.01
C LEU A 73 -0.72 4.47 -14.54
N ARG A 74 -1.34 4.50 -15.72
CA ARG A 74 -1.99 3.31 -16.28
C ARG A 74 -0.95 2.24 -16.64
N SER A 75 0.11 2.63 -17.33
CA SER A 75 1.20 1.74 -17.75
C SER A 75 2.01 1.16 -16.58
N TYR A 76 1.98 1.83 -15.42
CA TYR A 76 2.56 1.30 -14.20
C TYR A 76 1.88 -0.01 -13.77
N PHE A 77 0.54 -0.05 -13.79
CA PHE A 77 -0.27 -1.16 -13.26
C PHE A 77 -0.74 -2.18 -14.29
N VAL A 78 -0.93 -1.80 -15.57
CA VAL A 78 -1.54 -2.70 -16.59
C VAL A 78 -0.84 -4.07 -16.70
N ALA A 79 0.49 -4.09 -16.71
CA ALA A 79 1.27 -5.32 -16.76
C ALA A 79 1.73 -5.82 -15.37
N ASN A 80 1.52 -5.04 -14.31
CA ASN A 80 2.07 -5.30 -12.99
C ASN A 80 1.03 -4.95 -11.91
N LEU A 81 0.10 -5.87 -11.66
CA LEU A 81 -0.99 -5.67 -10.69
C LEU A 81 -0.47 -5.35 -9.28
N GLY A 82 0.67 -5.92 -8.87
CA GLY A 82 1.32 -5.66 -7.58
C GLY A 82 2.20 -4.41 -7.54
N GLY A 83 2.11 -3.56 -8.56
CA GLY A 83 3.05 -2.48 -8.81
C GLY A 83 4.42 -3.01 -9.26
N ARG A 84 5.40 -2.10 -9.36
CA ARG A 84 6.75 -2.42 -9.85
C ARG A 84 7.77 -2.34 -8.72
N SER A 85 8.72 -3.27 -8.69
CA SER A 85 9.83 -3.24 -7.74
C SER A 85 10.77 -2.06 -8.01
N PRO A 86 11.57 -1.63 -7.02
CA PRO A 86 12.59 -0.59 -7.21
C PRO A 86 13.49 -0.86 -8.41
N GLU A 87 13.90 -2.10 -8.63
CA GLU A 87 14.77 -2.51 -9.74
C GLU A 87 14.11 -2.36 -11.11
N GLN A 88 12.78 -2.33 -11.18
CA GLN A 88 12.01 -2.15 -12.42
C GLN A 88 11.70 -0.68 -12.73
N ILE A 89 12.01 0.25 -11.81
CA ILE A 89 11.68 1.68 -11.92
C ILE A 89 12.89 2.61 -11.81
N LEU A 90 14.04 2.09 -11.37
CA LEU A 90 15.36 2.72 -11.48
C LEU A 90 15.88 2.57 -12.92
#